data_AF-A0A6S8AVP9-F1
#
_entry.id   AF-A0A6S8AVP9-F1
#
_cell.length_a   1.000
_cell.length_b   1.000
_cell.length_c   1.000
_cell.angle_alpha   90.00
_cell.angle_beta   90.00
_cell.angle_gamma   90.00
#
_symmetry.space_group_name_H-M   'P 1'
#
loop_
_entity.id
_entity.type
_entity.pdbx_description
1 polymer ?
#
loop_
_entity_poly.entity_id
_entity_poly.type
_entity_poly.pdbx_seq_one_letter_code
_entity_poly.pdbx_strand_id
1 'polypeptide(L)'
;MMVKDSSKIEDDKGAGVKIVEAAAQKLNKPRSTPASGRWWKPVQCTKTSLGRLGYTNSRRKAVSKSWARKMEDRRRRQEIKDLEEDLKKMKQKQVEEEKQRLLEKRKRKAEAELKNTTFQMIKNPAKLKKMSKKQLKMIKKTTVDKEGNIRLVGAYQ
;
A
#
# COMPACT_ATOMS: atom_id res chain seq x y z
N MET A 1 -62.17 -10.95 -61.12
CA MET A 1 -62.45 -9.68 -60.43
C MET A 1 -62.20 -9.88 -58.94
N MET A 2 -61.31 -9.10 -58.34
CA MET A 2 -61.38 -8.59 -56.95
C MET A 2 -60.09 -7.82 -56.68
N VAL A 3 -60.18 -6.49 -56.85
CA VAL A 3 -59.14 -5.51 -56.51
C VAL A 3 -59.21 -5.32 -54.99
N LYS A 4 -58.07 -5.43 -54.29
CA LYS A 4 -57.96 -5.06 -52.88
C LYS A 4 -57.60 -3.58 -52.79
N ASP A 5 -58.53 -2.79 -52.30
CA ASP A 5 -58.40 -1.35 -52.11
C ASP A 5 -57.21 -1.01 -51.22
N SER A 6 -56.31 -0.22 -51.80
CA SER A 6 -55.13 0.35 -51.17
C SER A 6 -55.47 1.78 -50.75
N SER A 7 -56.14 1.97 -49.62
CA SER A 7 -56.37 3.33 -49.08
C SER A 7 -56.68 3.31 -47.59
N LYS A 8 -55.64 3.35 -46.75
CA LYS A 8 -55.56 4.13 -45.48
C LYS A 8 -54.31 3.74 -44.71
N ILE A 9 -53.22 4.46 -44.98
CA ILE A 9 -52.10 4.61 -44.05
C ILE A 9 -51.86 6.12 -43.99
N GLU A 10 -52.63 6.81 -43.15
CA GLU A 10 -52.33 8.19 -42.77
C GLU A 10 -52.36 8.31 -41.23
N ASP A 11 -51.18 8.67 -40.71
CA ASP A 11 -50.95 9.62 -39.61
C ASP A 11 -51.31 9.30 -38.15
N ASP A 12 -50.52 8.42 -37.54
CA ASP A 12 -50.40 8.30 -36.07
C ASP A 12 -49.23 9.12 -35.46
N LYS A 13 -48.77 10.18 -36.15
CA LYS A 13 -47.69 11.05 -35.64
C LYS A 13 -48.17 12.15 -34.68
N GLY A 14 -49.48 12.35 -34.54
CA GLY A 14 -50.06 13.43 -33.72
C GLY A 14 -50.15 13.15 -32.22
N ALA A 15 -50.21 11.88 -31.80
CA ALA A 15 -50.44 11.53 -30.40
C ALA A 15 -49.17 11.69 -29.53
N GLY A 16 -47.99 11.35 -30.08
CA GLY A 16 -46.71 11.48 -29.38
C GLY A 16 -46.31 12.93 -29.14
N VAL A 17 -46.52 13.81 -30.12
CA VAL A 17 -46.17 15.24 -30.02
C VAL A 17 -47.00 15.94 -28.93
N LYS A 18 -48.30 15.63 -28.84
CA LYS A 18 -49.20 16.19 -27.81
C LYS A 18 -48.80 15.79 -26.38
N ILE A 19 -48.25 14.58 -26.18
CA ILE A 19 -47.78 14.13 -24.86
C ILE A 19 -46.51 14.85 -24.44
N VAL A 20 -45.59 15.09 -25.38
CA VAL A 20 -44.32 15.79 -25.14
C VAL A 20 -44.57 17.28 -24.91
N GLU A 21 -45.48 17.90 -25.67
CA GLU A 21 -45.92 19.29 -25.46
C GLU A 21 -46.67 19.47 -24.13
N ALA A 22 -47.56 18.54 -23.76
CA ALA A 22 -48.25 18.60 -22.47
C ALA A 22 -47.28 18.43 -21.28
N ALA A 23 -46.22 17.62 -21.44
CA ALA A 23 -45.15 17.48 -20.44
C ALA A 23 -44.26 18.73 -20.36
N ALA A 24 -43.93 19.35 -21.49
CA ALA A 24 -43.19 20.61 -21.57
C ALA A 24 -43.99 21.78 -20.96
N GLN A 25 -45.30 21.84 -21.23
CA GLN A 25 -46.20 22.83 -20.62
C GLN A 25 -46.33 22.63 -19.10
N LYS A 26 -46.29 21.39 -18.58
CA LYS A 26 -46.26 21.12 -17.13
C LYS A 26 -44.96 21.55 -16.46
N LEU A 27 -43.83 21.47 -17.16
CA LEU A 27 -42.51 21.93 -16.67
C LEU A 27 -42.37 23.46 -16.70
N ASN A 28 -43.05 24.13 -17.63
CA ASN A 28 -43.00 25.59 -17.82
C ASN A 28 -44.12 26.37 -17.08
N LYS A 29 -44.92 25.73 -16.22
CA LYS A 29 -45.87 26.48 -15.38
C LYS A 29 -45.10 27.29 -14.33
N PRO A 30 -45.27 28.63 -14.27
CA PRO A 30 -44.63 29.43 -13.24
C PRO A 30 -45.16 29.00 -11.87
N ARG A 31 -44.25 28.74 -10.93
CA ARG A 31 -44.62 28.45 -9.54
C ARG A 31 -44.97 29.75 -8.84
N SER A 32 -45.96 29.71 -7.93
CA SER A 32 -46.23 30.83 -7.04
C SER A 32 -45.01 31.07 -6.14
N THR A 33 -44.68 32.34 -5.94
CA THR A 33 -43.63 32.76 -5.00
C THR A 33 -44.19 32.78 -3.58
N PRO A 34 -43.48 32.23 -2.58
CA PRO A 34 -43.90 32.37 -1.18
C PRO A 34 -43.84 33.84 -0.76
N ALA A 35 -44.66 34.24 0.22
CA ALA A 35 -44.77 35.63 0.67
C ALA A 35 -43.44 36.26 1.13
N SER A 36 -42.49 35.44 1.61
CA SER A 36 -41.15 35.87 2.03
C SER A 36 -40.16 36.06 0.88
N GLY A 37 -40.53 35.76 -0.37
CA GLY A 37 -39.66 35.83 -1.55
C GLY A 37 -38.50 34.83 -1.57
N ARG A 38 -38.31 34.05 -0.49
CA ARG A 38 -37.15 33.18 -0.29
C ARG A 38 -37.56 31.73 -0.13
N TRP A 39 -37.10 30.88 -1.04
CA TRP A 39 -37.26 29.43 -0.92
C TRP A 39 -36.28 28.87 0.11
N TRP A 40 -36.79 28.31 1.21
CA TRP A 40 -35.96 27.71 2.26
C TRP A 40 -35.47 26.29 1.92
N LYS A 41 -36.00 25.67 0.86
CA LYS A 41 -35.57 24.37 0.32
C LYS A 41 -35.25 24.52 -1.18
N PRO A 42 -34.12 24.00 -1.67
CA PRO A 42 -33.85 23.94 -3.10
C PRO A 42 -34.84 22.98 -3.78
N VAL A 43 -35.29 23.33 -4.99
CA VAL A 43 -36.15 22.44 -5.77
C VAL A 43 -35.33 21.22 -6.22
N GLN A 44 -35.80 20.02 -5.91
CA GLN A 44 -35.20 18.77 -6.37
C GLN A 44 -35.45 18.62 -7.88
N CYS A 45 -34.55 19.14 -8.71
CA CYS A 45 -34.65 19.09 -10.18
C CYS A 45 -34.26 17.74 -10.78
N THR A 46 -33.69 16.82 -9.98
CA THR A 46 -33.26 15.50 -10.45
C THR A 46 -33.95 14.40 -9.64
N LYS A 47 -34.55 13.43 -10.34
CA LYS A 47 -35.04 12.19 -9.72
C LYS A 47 -33.82 11.39 -9.23
N THR A 48 -33.66 11.27 -7.91
CA THR A 48 -32.72 10.37 -7.22
C THR A 48 -33.20 8.91 -7.21
N SER A 49 -34.24 8.56 -7.98
CA SER A 49 -34.69 7.18 -8.09
C SER A 49 -33.58 6.31 -8.69
N LEU A 50 -33.42 5.11 -8.14
CA LEU A 50 -32.48 4.06 -8.54
C LEU A 50 -32.37 3.81 -10.06
N GLY A 51 -33.39 4.20 -10.84
CA GLY A 51 -33.38 4.15 -12.30
C GLY A 51 -32.38 5.10 -12.97
N ARG A 52 -32.08 6.29 -12.41
CA ARG A 52 -31.05 7.21 -12.96
C ARG A 52 -29.63 6.85 -12.51
N LEU A 53 -29.51 6.29 -11.31
CA LEU A 53 -28.26 5.67 -10.80
C LEU A 53 -27.88 4.38 -11.57
N GLY A 54 -28.65 4.00 -12.60
CA GLY A 54 -28.32 2.91 -13.50
C GLY A 54 -28.57 1.53 -12.89
N TYR A 55 -29.27 1.45 -11.75
CA TYR A 55 -29.42 0.19 -11.03
C TYR A 55 -30.51 -0.72 -11.62
N THR A 56 -31.49 -0.18 -12.36
CA THR A 56 -32.70 -0.96 -12.66
C THR A 56 -32.96 -1.38 -14.10
N ASN A 57 -32.31 -0.86 -15.17
CA ASN A 57 -32.62 -1.45 -16.49
C ASN A 57 -31.64 -1.32 -17.67
N SER A 58 -30.57 -0.52 -17.67
CA SER A 58 -29.81 -0.33 -18.95
C SER A 58 -28.33 0.03 -18.82
N ARG A 59 -27.62 -0.49 -17.82
CA ARG A 59 -26.16 -0.44 -17.81
C ARG A 59 -25.58 -1.68 -17.15
N ARG A 60 -25.54 -2.77 -17.94
CA ARG A 60 -24.71 -3.97 -17.76
C ARG A 60 -24.71 -4.53 -16.32
N LYS A 61 -25.59 -5.50 -16.06
CA LYS A 61 -25.20 -6.58 -15.13
C LYS A 61 -23.81 -7.01 -15.59
N ALA A 62 -22.78 -6.81 -14.76
CA ALA A 62 -21.41 -7.17 -15.13
C ALA A 62 -21.43 -8.68 -15.41
N VAL A 63 -21.49 -9.06 -16.69
CA VAL A 63 -21.45 -10.46 -17.10
C VAL A 63 -20.17 -11.00 -16.47
N SER A 64 -20.32 -11.95 -15.55
CA SER A 64 -19.17 -12.57 -14.91
C SER A 64 -18.21 -13.00 -16.02
N LYS A 65 -16.92 -12.66 -15.90
CA LYS A 65 -15.92 -13.08 -16.88
C LYS A 65 -16.09 -14.57 -17.16
N SER A 66 -15.94 -14.99 -18.41
CA SER A 66 -15.92 -16.41 -18.75
C SER A 66 -14.89 -17.14 -17.89
N TRP A 67 -15.13 -18.42 -17.60
CA TRP A 67 -14.25 -19.20 -16.73
C TRP A 67 -12.80 -19.21 -17.23
N ALA A 68 -12.61 -19.37 -18.54
CA ALA A 68 -11.30 -19.28 -19.19
C ALA A 68 -10.58 -17.96 -18.87
N ARG A 69 -11.29 -16.82 -18.95
CA ARG A 69 -10.73 -15.50 -18.63
C ARG A 69 -10.38 -15.37 -17.14
N LYS A 70 -11.15 -15.98 -16.24
CA LYS A 70 -10.82 -16.00 -14.80
C LYS A 70 -9.56 -16.82 -14.52
N MET A 71 -9.39 -17.94 -15.21
CA MET A 71 -8.20 -18.78 -15.09
C MET A 71 -6.95 -18.07 -15.61
N GLU A 72 -7.07 -17.39 -16.76
CA GLU A 72 -5.99 -16.56 -17.31
C GLU A 72 -5.60 -15.41 -16.36
N ASP A 73 -6.60 -14.69 -15.82
CA ASP A 73 -6.35 -13.63 -14.83
C ASP A 73 -5.69 -14.18 -13.56
N ARG A 74 -6.05 -15.40 -13.13
CA ARG A 74 -5.44 -16.05 -11.96
C ARG A 74 -3.99 -16.44 -12.25
N ARG A 75 -3.72 -17.02 -13.42
CA ARG A 75 -2.36 -17.37 -13.86
C ARG A 75 -1.47 -16.13 -13.91
N ARG A 76 -1.94 -15.06 -14.57
CA ARG A 76 -1.22 -13.79 -14.66
C ARG A 76 -0.90 -13.19 -13.29
N ARG A 77 -1.85 -13.26 -12.35
CA ARG A 77 -1.63 -12.80 -10.97
C ARG A 77 -0.60 -13.65 -10.24
N GLN A 78 -0.58 -14.96 -10.48
CA GLN A 78 0.41 -15.85 -9.88
C GLN A 78 1.81 -15.53 -10.43
N GLU A 79 1.95 -15.39 -11.75
CA GLU A 79 3.22 -15.01 -12.38
C GLU A 79 3.76 -13.67 -11.84
N ILE A 80 2.90 -12.66 -11.66
CA ILE A 80 3.30 -11.38 -11.06
C ILE A 80 3.80 -11.56 -9.61
N LYS A 81 3.12 -12.39 -8.81
CA LYS A 81 3.51 -12.65 -7.42
C LYS A 81 4.84 -13.38 -7.35
N ASP A 82 5.04 -14.39 -8.18
CA ASP A 82 6.27 -15.18 -8.21
C ASP A 82 7.46 -14.26 -8.55
N LEU A 83 7.31 -13.39 -9.55
CA LEU A 83 8.31 -12.37 -9.89
C LEU A 83 8.56 -11.38 -8.75
N GLU A 84 7.51 -10.93 -8.05
CA GLU A 84 7.64 -10.04 -6.90
C GLU A 84 8.40 -10.71 -5.74
N GLU A 85 8.11 -11.98 -5.47
CA GLU A 85 8.80 -12.77 -4.45
C GLU A 85 10.28 -12.97 -4.80
N ASP A 86 10.59 -13.24 -6.06
CA ASP A 86 11.98 -13.41 -6.51
C ASP A 86 12.77 -12.11 -6.36
N LEU A 87 12.20 -10.97 -6.74
CA LEU A 87 12.83 -9.66 -6.53
C LEU A 87 13.07 -9.37 -5.03
N LYS A 88 12.11 -9.71 -4.16
CA LYS A 88 12.27 -9.56 -2.70
C LYS A 88 13.38 -10.45 -2.17
N LYS A 89 13.43 -11.72 -2.59
CA LYS A 89 14.47 -12.68 -2.19
C LYS A 89 15.85 -12.20 -2.63
N MET A 90 16.00 -11.71 -3.85
CA MET A 90 17.28 -11.15 -4.34
C MET A 90 17.73 -9.97 -3.49
N LYS A 91 16.83 -9.04 -3.18
CA LYS A 91 17.14 -7.89 -2.31
C LYS A 91 17.53 -8.32 -0.88
N GLN A 92 16.82 -9.29 -0.31
CA GLN A 92 17.13 -9.81 1.02
C GLN A 92 18.50 -10.47 1.06
N LYS A 93 18.82 -11.31 0.08
CA LYS A 93 20.14 -11.93 -0.05
C LYS A 93 21.26 -10.90 -0.12
N GLN A 94 21.12 -9.85 -0.93
CA GLN A 94 22.11 -8.78 -1.02
C GLN A 94 22.34 -8.09 0.34
N VAL A 95 21.25 -7.76 1.05
CA VAL A 95 21.35 -7.11 2.37
C VAL A 95 21.98 -8.05 3.41
N GLU A 96 21.67 -9.33 3.37
CA GLU A 96 22.26 -10.34 4.25
C GLU A 96 23.74 -10.54 3.98
N GLU A 97 24.16 -10.61 2.71
CA GLU A 97 25.55 -10.70 2.30
C GLU A 97 26.35 -9.46 2.74
N GLU A 98 25.79 -8.25 2.57
CA GLU A 98 26.42 -7.02 3.04
C GLU A 98 26.58 -7.00 4.57
N LYS A 99 25.55 -7.44 5.30
CA LYS A 99 25.60 -7.57 6.76
C LYS A 99 26.66 -8.57 7.18
N GLN A 100 26.72 -9.75 6.57
CA GLN A 100 27.72 -10.77 6.85
C GLN A 100 29.13 -10.23 6.58
N ARG A 101 29.35 -9.58 5.42
CA ARG A 101 30.63 -8.94 5.07
C ARG A 101 31.05 -7.88 6.08
N LEU A 102 30.10 -7.07 6.55
CA LEU A 102 30.38 -6.04 7.56
C LEU A 102 30.73 -6.65 8.91
N LEU A 103 30.01 -7.70 9.33
CA LEU A 103 30.27 -8.43 10.57
C LEU A 103 31.65 -9.10 10.53
N GLU A 104 32.01 -9.75 9.43
CA GLU A 104 33.33 -10.34 9.22
C GLU A 104 34.43 -9.29 9.23
N LYS A 105 34.25 -8.16 8.52
CA LYS A 105 35.20 -7.05 8.54
C LYS A 105 35.38 -6.49 9.95
N ARG A 106 34.29 -6.39 10.73
CA ARG A 106 34.32 -5.93 12.12
C ARG A 106 35.06 -6.92 13.03
N LYS A 107 34.81 -8.23 12.88
CA LYS A 107 35.54 -9.30 13.59
C LYS A 107 37.03 -9.26 13.27
N ARG A 108 37.39 -9.23 11.98
CA ARG A 108 38.77 -9.12 11.52
C ARG A 108 39.46 -7.87 12.05
N LYS A 109 38.76 -6.73 12.10
CA LYS A 109 39.29 -5.50 12.68
C LYS A 109 39.53 -5.64 14.18
N ALA A 110 38.59 -6.21 14.93
CA ALA A 110 38.75 -6.44 16.37
C ALA A 110 39.91 -7.40 16.67
N GLU A 111 40.08 -8.45 15.87
CA GLU A 111 41.22 -9.37 16.00
C GLU A 111 42.56 -8.71 15.65
N ALA A 112 42.60 -7.89 14.58
CA ALA A 112 43.80 -7.14 14.22
C ALA A 112 44.16 -6.11 15.29
N GLU A 113 43.16 -5.44 15.87
CA GLU A 113 43.36 -4.55 17.02
C GLU A 113 43.94 -5.32 18.21
N LEU A 114 43.40 -6.49 18.56
CA LEU A 114 43.93 -7.32 19.65
C LEU A 114 45.36 -7.82 19.36
N LYS A 115 45.65 -8.23 18.13
CA LYS A 115 46.98 -8.73 17.73
C LYS A 115 48.03 -7.62 17.66
N ASN A 116 47.67 -6.44 17.16
CA ASN A 116 48.58 -5.31 17.01
C ASN A 116 48.74 -4.49 18.29
N THR A 117 47.89 -4.72 19.30
CA THR A 117 48.01 -4.00 20.58
C THR A 117 49.17 -4.58 21.39
N THR A 118 50.24 -3.80 21.51
CA THR A 118 51.38 -4.13 22.35
C THR A 118 51.06 -3.79 23.81
N PHE A 119 51.08 -4.78 24.69
CA PHE A 119 50.76 -4.61 26.12
C PHE A 119 52.00 -4.70 27.00
N GLN A 120 52.03 -3.86 28.05
CA GLN A 120 52.97 -4.04 29.15
C GLN A 120 52.32 -4.89 30.25
N MET A 121 52.80 -6.12 30.42
CA MET A 121 52.27 -7.02 31.46
C MET A 121 52.76 -6.60 32.85
N ILE A 122 51.82 -6.28 33.75
CA ILE A 122 52.13 -6.01 35.16
C ILE A 122 52.09 -7.32 35.94
N LYS A 123 53.25 -7.95 36.14
CA LYS A 123 53.37 -9.21 36.89
C LYS A 123 53.28 -9.03 38.42
N ASN A 124 53.79 -7.92 38.93
CA ASN A 124 53.90 -7.69 40.38
C ASN A 124 52.67 -6.95 40.94
N PRO A 125 51.88 -7.56 41.85
CA PRO A 125 50.68 -6.94 42.41
C PRO A 125 50.98 -5.73 43.33
N ALA A 126 52.18 -5.63 43.90
CA ALA A 126 52.57 -4.48 44.71
C ALA A 126 52.61 -3.18 43.89
N LYS A 127 52.83 -3.26 42.58
CA LYS A 127 52.78 -2.08 41.68
C LYS A 127 51.35 -1.54 41.59
N LEU A 128 50.34 -2.40 41.49
CA LEU A 128 48.94 -1.99 41.43
C LEU A 128 48.51 -1.23 42.70
N LYS A 129 48.95 -1.70 43.87
CA LYS A 129 48.63 -1.07 45.16
C LYS A 129 49.27 0.32 45.32
N LYS A 130 50.38 0.58 44.64
CA LYS A 130 51.09 1.88 44.68
C LYS A 130 50.59 2.88 43.64
N MET A 131 49.83 2.44 42.64
CA MET A 131 49.36 3.30 41.55
C MET A 131 48.19 4.18 41.99
N SER A 132 48.08 5.35 41.37
CA SER A 132 46.96 6.26 41.60
C SER A 132 45.65 5.68 41.04
N LYS A 133 44.51 6.12 41.60
CA LYS A 133 43.18 5.70 41.14
C LYS A 133 42.94 5.97 39.65
N LYS A 134 43.51 7.05 39.09
CA LYS A 134 43.41 7.35 37.65
C LYS A 134 44.19 6.35 36.79
N GLN A 135 45.38 5.94 37.24
CA GLN A 135 46.18 4.94 36.54
C GLN A 135 45.53 3.55 36.58
N LEU A 136 44.93 3.18 37.72
CA LEU A 136 44.20 1.91 37.86
C LEU A 136 42.98 1.81 36.94
N LYS A 137 42.35 2.94 36.58
CA LYS A 137 41.26 2.97 35.59
C LYS A 137 41.72 2.64 34.16
N MET A 138 42.99 2.87 33.84
CA MET A 138 43.54 2.60 32.50
C MET A 138 43.97 1.14 32.33
N ILE A 139 44.18 0.42 33.44
CA ILE A 139 44.56 -1.00 33.42
C ILE A 139 43.36 -1.85 33.03
N LYS A 140 43.57 -2.74 32.06
CA LYS A 140 42.58 -3.74 31.62
C LYS A 140 43.00 -5.12 32.12
N LYS A 141 42.01 -5.92 32.51
CA LYS A 141 42.16 -7.34 32.89
C LYS A 141 41.89 -8.21 31.66
N THR A 142 42.70 -9.26 31.48
CA THR A 142 42.43 -10.31 30.50
C THR A 142 41.46 -11.32 31.11
N THR A 143 40.27 -11.44 30.54
CA THR A 143 39.26 -12.44 30.93
C THR A 143 38.97 -13.36 29.75
N VAL A 144 38.67 -14.63 30.03
CA VAL A 144 38.26 -15.59 29.01
C VAL A 144 36.74 -15.71 29.04
N ASP A 145 36.08 -15.53 27.90
CA ASP A 145 34.64 -15.75 27.78
C ASP A 145 34.30 -17.25 27.83
N LYS A 146 33.01 -17.57 27.94
CA LYS A 146 32.49 -18.95 27.86
C LYS A 146 32.87 -19.66 26.54
N GLU A 147 33.12 -18.89 25.50
CA GLU A 147 33.51 -19.36 24.16
C GLU A 147 35.04 -19.51 24.01
N GLY A 148 35.82 -19.24 25.05
CA GLY A 148 37.29 -19.32 25.01
C GLY A 148 38.01 -18.07 24.47
N ASN A 149 37.26 -17.02 24.10
CA ASN A 149 37.82 -15.77 23.58
C ASN A 149 38.46 -14.94 24.69
N ILE A 150 39.69 -14.44 24.47
CA ILE A 150 40.39 -13.56 25.41
C ILE A 150 39.93 -12.11 25.18
N ARG A 151 39.29 -11.50 26.18
CA ARG A 151 38.85 -10.10 26.17
C ARG A 151 39.61 -9.27 27.19
N LEU A 152 39.85 -8.00 26.84
CA LEU A 152 40.41 -6.99 27.73
C LEU A 152 39.27 -6.16 28.33
N VAL A 153 38.91 -6.47 29.58
CA VAL A 153 37.82 -5.81 30.32
C VAL A 153 38.39 -4.77 31.28
N GLY A 154 37.64 -3.72 31.60
CA GLY A 154 38.04 -2.78 32.65
C GLY A 154 38.18 -3.47 34.00
N ALA A 155 39.17 -3.10 34.81
CA ALA A 155 39.43 -3.76 36.10
C ALA A 155 38.21 -3.76 37.06
N TYR A 156 37.36 -2.74 36.99
CA TYR A 156 36.22 -2.50 37.89
C TYR A 156 34.84 -2.59 37.23
N GLN A 157 34.75 -3.24 36.06
CA GLN A 157 33.46 -3.66 35.49
C GLN A 157 33.14 -5.10 35.89
#